data_AF-A0A519VWL9-F1
#
_entry.id   AF-A0A519VWL9-F1
#
_cell.length_a   1.000
_cell.length_b   1.000
_cell.length_c   1.000
_cell.angle_alpha   90.00
_cell.angle_beta   90.00
_cell.angle_gamma   90.00
#
_symmetry.space_group_name_H-M   'P 1'
#
loop_
_entity.id
_entity.type
_entity.pdbx_description
1 polymer ?
#
loop_
_entity_poly.entity_id
_entity_poly.type
_entity_poly.pdbx_seq_one_letter_code
_entity_poly.pdbx_strand_id
1 'polypeptide(L)'
;MKKTNYLILSLFMAMLALGACKKNGSKDPVPEPSGGDVPSSFSYVTTRDLSISVRLLTNSDQPIAGAVVDITDPNDADRVFVKAVSDVNGYVRANVAVPSYLDTLLIKPNYVGLLNNVKSFIGNKTAVSAIIGGKFSASGDIVPEVITPRYSAPGTILSTIAAGNSLTLSYGYPAGYSSSSDAIVNTTTYPTTLG
;
A
#
# COMPACT_ATOMS: atom_id res chain seq x y z
N MET A 1 -65.74 11.98 -50.74
CA MET A 1 -64.91 11.65 -49.56
C MET A 1 -63.49 12.16 -49.81
N LYS A 2 -63.08 13.26 -49.15
CA LYS A 2 -61.76 13.91 -49.29
C LYS A 2 -60.83 13.41 -48.18
N LYS A 3 -60.00 12.40 -48.46
CA LYS A 3 -59.03 11.81 -47.52
C LYS A 3 -57.65 11.69 -48.17
N THR A 4 -57.08 12.79 -48.61
CA THR A 4 -55.68 12.83 -49.05
C THR A 4 -55.25 14.28 -48.98
N ASN A 5 -54.39 14.63 -48.02
CA ASN A 5 -53.50 15.81 -47.99
C ASN A 5 -52.89 16.09 -46.59
N TYR A 6 -53.38 15.47 -45.51
CA TYR A 6 -52.82 15.67 -44.17
C TYR A 6 -51.50 14.91 -43.90
N LEU A 7 -51.23 13.84 -44.65
CA LEU A 7 -50.03 12.99 -44.45
C LEU A 7 -48.75 13.63 -45.02
N ILE A 8 -48.88 14.45 -46.07
CA ILE A 8 -47.74 15.20 -46.65
C ILE A 8 -47.39 16.41 -45.77
N LEU A 9 -48.38 17.03 -45.13
CA LEU A 9 -48.17 18.16 -44.22
C LEU A 9 -47.47 17.74 -42.92
N SER A 10 -47.77 16.55 -42.37
CA SER A 10 -47.08 16.07 -41.16
C SER A 10 -45.64 15.64 -41.43
N LEU A 11 -45.34 15.17 -42.65
CA LEU A 11 -43.98 14.79 -43.05
C LEU A 11 -43.07 16.03 -43.22
N PHE A 12 -43.62 17.14 -43.72
CA PHE A 12 -42.88 18.38 -43.87
C PHE A 12 -42.57 19.05 -42.51
N MET A 13 -43.50 18.96 -41.55
CA MET A 13 -43.29 19.49 -40.19
C MET A 13 -42.26 18.68 -39.39
N ALA A 14 -42.13 17.37 -39.64
CA ALA A 14 -41.13 16.52 -39.00
C ALA A 14 -39.70 16.79 -39.48
N MET A 15 -39.51 17.21 -40.73
CA MET A 15 -38.19 17.55 -41.28
C MET A 15 -37.61 18.86 -40.71
N LEU A 16 -38.46 19.79 -40.27
CA LEU A 16 -38.02 21.06 -39.66
C LEU A 16 -37.52 20.89 -38.21
N ALA A 17 -37.90 19.81 -37.51
CA ALA A 17 -37.50 19.57 -36.12
C ALA A 17 -36.06 19.03 -35.98
N LEU A 18 -35.46 18.48 -37.03
CA LEU A 18 -34.12 17.88 -36.98
C LEU A 18 -32.97 18.89 -37.21
N GLY A 19 -33.26 20.14 -37.53
CA GLY A 19 -32.26 21.19 -37.79
C GLY A 19 -31.84 22.04 -36.58
N ALA A 20 -32.54 21.93 -35.44
CA ALA A 20 -32.41 22.86 -34.31
C ALA A 20 -31.30 22.52 -33.29
N CYS A 21 -30.59 21.41 -33.45
CA CYS A 21 -29.50 21.02 -32.55
C CYS A 21 -28.11 21.09 -33.20
N LYS A 22 -27.86 22.09 -34.04
CA LYS A 22 -26.47 22.48 -34.31
C LYS A 22 -25.99 23.32 -33.11
N LYS A 23 -25.37 22.65 -32.13
CA LYS A 23 -24.57 23.30 -31.08
C LYS A 23 -23.47 24.09 -31.78
N ASN A 24 -23.75 25.37 -32.07
CA ASN A 24 -22.72 26.30 -32.50
C ASN A 24 -21.72 26.39 -31.36
N GLY A 25 -20.49 25.97 -31.62
CA GLY A 25 -19.35 26.13 -30.71
C GLY A 25 -18.92 27.59 -30.61
N SER A 26 -19.86 28.50 -30.32
CA SER A 26 -19.51 29.78 -29.74
C SER A 26 -18.89 29.46 -28.39
N LYS A 27 -17.56 29.61 -28.32
CA LYS A 27 -16.84 29.66 -27.05
C LYS A 27 -17.56 30.69 -26.20
N ASP A 28 -18.12 30.25 -25.07
CA ASP A 28 -18.63 31.16 -24.05
C ASP A 28 -17.53 32.21 -23.78
N PRO A 29 -17.89 33.50 -23.61
CA PRO A 29 -16.92 34.47 -23.16
C PRO A 29 -16.37 33.97 -21.82
N VAL A 30 -15.08 33.64 -21.81
CA VAL A 30 -14.35 33.32 -20.58
C VAL A 30 -14.52 34.53 -19.67
N PRO A 31 -15.12 34.39 -18.47
CA PRO A 31 -15.13 35.47 -17.51
C PRO A 31 -13.67 35.83 -17.22
N GLU A 32 -13.26 37.06 -17.52
CA GLU A 32 -11.97 37.54 -17.03
C GLU A 32 -12.01 37.47 -15.50
N PRO A 33 -11.03 36.81 -14.85
CA PRO A 33 -11.03 36.70 -13.41
C PRO A 33 -10.78 38.10 -12.83
N SER A 34 -11.84 38.78 -12.40
CA SER A 34 -11.73 39.91 -11.50
C SER A 34 -11.31 39.37 -10.14
N GLY A 35 -10.00 39.25 -9.89
CA GLY A 35 -9.50 38.94 -8.56
C GLY A 35 -8.12 38.28 -8.54
N GLY A 36 -7.10 39.09 -8.24
CA GLY A 36 -5.79 38.66 -7.75
C GLY A 36 -4.84 38.13 -8.81
N ASP A 37 -3.63 38.70 -8.86
CA ASP A 37 -2.51 38.24 -9.69
C ASP A 37 -2.09 36.81 -9.33
N VAL A 38 -2.81 35.83 -9.87
CA VAL A 38 -2.35 34.44 -9.90
C VAL A 38 -1.38 34.32 -11.08
N PRO A 39 -0.12 33.89 -10.86
CA PRO A 39 0.83 33.69 -11.95
C PRO A 39 0.25 32.74 -12.99
N SER A 40 0.49 33.02 -14.28
CA SER A 40 0.05 32.16 -15.38
C SER A 40 0.62 30.73 -15.31
N SER A 41 1.65 30.50 -14.48
CA SER A 41 2.24 29.19 -14.18
C SER A 41 1.56 28.42 -13.05
N PHE A 42 0.59 29.02 -12.34
CA PHE A 42 -0.12 28.35 -11.27
C PHE A 42 -1.13 27.35 -11.84
N SER A 43 -1.05 26.10 -11.40
CA SER A 43 -1.95 25.03 -11.81
C SER A 43 -2.81 24.58 -10.63
N TYR A 44 -4.13 24.57 -10.81
CA TYR A 44 -5.10 24.05 -9.84
C TYR A 44 -5.27 22.52 -9.91
N VAL A 45 -4.39 21.82 -10.62
CA VAL A 45 -4.48 20.38 -10.81
C VAL A 45 -4.22 19.65 -9.48
N THR A 46 -5.27 19.05 -8.93
CA THR A 46 -5.26 18.31 -7.66
C THR A 46 -5.03 16.81 -7.83
N THR A 47 -4.79 16.37 -9.07
CA THR A 47 -4.57 14.97 -9.44
C THR A 47 -3.28 14.84 -10.23
N ARG A 48 -2.66 13.66 -10.18
CA ARG A 48 -1.46 13.36 -10.94
C ARG A 48 -1.57 11.95 -11.51
N ASP A 49 -1.11 11.80 -12.74
CA ASP A 49 -1.02 10.51 -13.38
C ASP A 49 0.21 9.75 -12.87
N LEU A 50 -0.02 8.51 -12.45
CA LEU A 50 0.98 7.64 -11.87
C LEU A 50 1.02 6.30 -12.60
N SER A 51 2.19 5.93 -13.11
CA SER A 51 2.45 4.61 -13.67
C SER A 51 2.94 3.66 -12.58
N ILE A 52 2.14 2.66 -12.23
CA ILE A 52 2.44 1.70 -11.18
C ILE A 52 2.85 0.37 -11.80
N SER A 53 3.96 -0.19 -11.32
CA SER A 53 4.42 -1.55 -11.65
C SER A 53 4.75 -2.31 -10.37
N VAL A 54 3.93 -3.31 -10.05
CA VAL A 54 4.16 -4.22 -8.91
C VAL A 54 4.53 -5.60 -9.45
N ARG A 55 5.61 -6.20 -8.96
CA ARG A 55 6.00 -7.58 -9.27
C ARG A 55 5.82 -8.47 -8.04
N LEU A 56 5.17 -9.62 -8.21
CA LEU A 56 4.93 -10.60 -7.17
C LEU A 56 5.78 -11.84 -7.40
N LEU A 57 6.56 -12.24 -6.38
CA LEU A 57 7.49 -13.35 -6.43
C LEU A 57 7.30 -14.29 -5.24
N THR A 58 7.51 -15.58 -5.42
CA THR A 58 7.64 -16.54 -4.32
C THR A 58 8.96 -16.33 -3.56
N ASN A 59 9.16 -17.04 -2.45
CA ASN A 59 10.46 -17.07 -1.74
C ASN A 59 11.61 -17.70 -2.55
N SER A 60 11.30 -18.40 -3.65
CA SER A 60 12.25 -18.98 -4.60
C SER A 60 12.40 -18.16 -5.89
N ASP A 61 12.01 -16.87 -5.84
CA ASP A 61 12.05 -15.92 -6.95
C ASP A 61 11.21 -16.33 -8.18
N GLN A 62 10.21 -17.20 -8.01
CA GLN A 62 9.29 -17.58 -9.07
C GLN A 62 8.15 -16.55 -9.19
N PRO A 63 7.75 -16.15 -10.41
CA PRO A 63 6.64 -15.23 -10.59
C PRO A 63 5.31 -15.85 -10.14
N ILE A 64 4.47 -15.03 -9.50
CA ILE A 64 3.14 -15.44 -9.07
C ILE A 64 2.10 -14.86 -10.02
N ALA A 65 1.52 -15.71 -10.86
CA ALA A 65 0.43 -15.35 -11.75
C ALA A 65 -0.94 -15.50 -11.07
N GLY A 66 -1.93 -14.68 -11.48
CA GLY A 66 -3.31 -14.82 -11.00
C GLY A 66 -3.57 -14.26 -9.60
N ALA A 67 -2.60 -13.60 -8.96
CA ALA A 67 -2.80 -12.98 -7.65
C ALA A 67 -3.55 -11.65 -7.81
N VAL A 68 -4.59 -11.46 -7.02
CA VAL A 68 -5.35 -10.20 -6.97
C VAL A 68 -4.56 -9.20 -6.14
N VAL A 69 -4.41 -7.97 -6.62
CA VAL A 69 -3.73 -6.89 -5.92
C VAL A 69 -4.63 -5.67 -5.90
N ASP A 70 -4.83 -5.15 -4.68
CA ASP A 70 -5.52 -3.90 -4.44
C ASP A 70 -4.49 -2.81 -4.11
N ILE A 71 -4.59 -1.66 -4.79
CA ILE A 71 -3.79 -0.48 -4.51
C ILE A 71 -4.75 0.60 -4.01
N THR A 72 -4.57 1.02 -2.76
CA THR A 72 -5.51 1.90 -2.05
C THR A 72 -4.80 3.10 -1.43
N ASP A 73 -5.60 4.05 -0.94
CA ASP A 73 -5.13 5.09 -0.05
C ASP A 73 -4.67 4.44 1.27
N PRO A 74 -3.48 4.80 1.82
CA PRO A 74 -3.02 4.31 3.11
C PRO A 74 -3.89 4.74 4.29
N ASN A 75 -4.67 5.82 4.16
CA ASN A 75 -5.55 6.33 5.22
C ASN A 75 -7.03 5.93 5.02
N ASP A 76 -7.38 5.44 3.83
CA ASP A 76 -8.74 5.04 3.47
C ASP A 76 -8.70 3.76 2.62
N ALA A 77 -8.98 2.62 3.26
CA ALA A 77 -8.96 1.31 2.61
C ALA A 77 -10.09 1.11 1.59
N ASP A 78 -11.18 1.87 1.70
CA ASP A 78 -12.32 1.79 0.78
C ASP A 78 -12.04 2.57 -0.51
N ARG A 79 -11.09 3.51 -0.46
CA ARG A 79 -10.59 4.23 -1.62
C ARG A 79 -9.58 3.39 -2.41
N VAL A 80 -10.10 2.57 -3.31
CA VAL A 80 -9.30 1.75 -4.23
C VAL A 80 -8.96 2.51 -5.51
N PHE A 81 -7.67 2.66 -5.80
CA PHE A 81 -7.18 3.24 -7.04
C PHE A 81 -7.11 2.21 -8.16
N VAL A 82 -6.62 1.01 -7.83
CA VAL A 82 -6.45 -0.09 -8.79
C VAL A 82 -6.80 -1.40 -8.10
N LYS A 83 -7.57 -2.24 -8.79
CA LYS A 83 -7.76 -3.65 -8.46
C LYS A 83 -7.42 -4.43 -9.72
N ALA A 84 -6.36 -5.22 -9.65
CA ALA A 84 -5.82 -5.91 -10.82
C ALA A 84 -5.33 -7.30 -10.45
N VAL A 85 -5.11 -8.13 -11.47
CA VAL A 85 -4.61 -9.49 -11.34
C VAL A 85 -3.22 -9.56 -11.95
N SER A 86 -2.29 -10.26 -11.30
CA SER A 86 -0.94 -10.41 -11.82
C SER A 86 -0.89 -11.28 -13.08
N ASP A 87 -0.06 -10.88 -14.03
CA ASP A 87 0.17 -11.60 -15.28
C ASP A 87 1.04 -12.86 -15.07
N VAL A 88 1.31 -13.59 -16.16
CA VAL A 88 2.18 -14.79 -16.17
C VAL A 88 3.59 -14.54 -15.63
N ASN A 89 4.08 -13.30 -15.73
CA ASN A 89 5.39 -12.89 -15.22
C ASN A 89 5.32 -12.31 -13.80
N GLY A 90 4.15 -12.38 -13.17
CA GLY A 90 3.88 -11.87 -11.82
C GLY A 90 3.75 -10.35 -11.74
N TYR A 91 3.54 -9.66 -12.86
CA TYR A 91 3.40 -8.21 -12.88
C TYR A 91 1.95 -7.75 -12.80
N VAL A 92 1.75 -6.66 -12.07
CA VAL A 92 0.56 -5.81 -12.09
C VAL A 92 1.02 -4.43 -12.56
N ARG A 93 0.51 -3.98 -13.71
CA ARG A 93 0.85 -2.68 -14.30
C ARG A 93 -0.42 -1.87 -14.54
N ALA A 94 -0.44 -0.62 -14.08
CA ALA A 94 -1.59 0.26 -14.25
C ALA A 94 -1.16 1.72 -14.30
N ASN A 95 -1.85 2.51 -15.11
CA ASN A 95 -1.77 3.98 -15.08
C ASN A 95 -3.01 4.49 -14.37
N VAL A 96 -2.83 5.26 -13.29
CA VAL A 96 -3.94 5.75 -12.48
C VAL A 96 -3.73 7.20 -12.07
N ALA A 97 -4.81 7.97 -12.06
CA ALA A 97 -4.82 9.31 -11.51
C ALA A 97 -5.01 9.25 -9.98
N VAL A 98 -4.00 9.68 -9.23
CA VAL A 98 -4.05 9.77 -7.77
C VAL A 98 -4.05 11.23 -7.33
N PRO A 99 -4.56 11.57 -6.14
CA PRO A 99 -4.46 12.93 -5.62
C PRO A 99 -3.01 13.38 -5.48
N SER A 100 -2.73 14.64 -5.80
CA SER A 100 -1.38 15.20 -5.75
C SER A 100 -0.81 15.28 -4.33
N TYR A 101 -1.67 15.35 -3.31
CA TYR A 101 -1.26 15.36 -1.90
C TYR A 101 -0.81 13.99 -1.37
N LEU A 102 -1.03 12.90 -2.12
CA LEU A 102 -0.85 11.56 -1.61
C LEU A 102 0.58 11.06 -1.80
N ASP A 103 1.40 11.08 -0.75
CA ASP A 103 2.83 10.69 -0.85
C ASP A 103 3.09 9.19 -0.82
N THR A 104 2.11 8.39 -0.37
CA THR A 104 2.27 6.95 -0.14
C THR A 104 1.05 6.20 -0.67
N LEU A 105 1.28 5.02 -1.24
CA LEU A 105 0.24 4.05 -1.60
C LEU A 105 0.29 2.84 -0.69
N LEU A 106 -0.86 2.21 -0.50
CA LEU A 106 -0.94 0.93 0.17
C LEU A 106 -1.21 -0.16 -0.87
N ILE A 107 -0.32 -1.15 -0.97
CA ILE A 107 -0.41 -2.27 -1.89
C ILE A 107 -0.77 -3.52 -1.09
N LYS A 108 -1.89 -4.15 -1.43
CA LYS A 108 -2.48 -5.30 -0.74
C LYS A 108 -2.63 -6.46 -1.71
N PRO A 109 -1.61 -7.32 -1.85
CA PRO A 109 -1.76 -8.56 -2.58
C PRO A 109 -2.62 -9.54 -1.77
N ASN A 110 -3.66 -10.07 -2.39
CA ASN A 110 -4.47 -11.17 -1.88
C ASN A 110 -3.91 -12.51 -2.38
N TYR A 111 -2.80 -12.92 -1.77
CA TYR A 111 -2.14 -14.18 -2.05
C TYR A 111 -1.40 -14.68 -0.81
N VAL A 112 -1.50 -15.98 -0.53
CA VAL A 112 -0.91 -16.58 0.67
C VAL A 112 0.62 -16.59 0.55
N GLY A 113 1.30 -16.15 1.61
CA GLY A 113 2.77 -16.13 1.66
C GLY A 113 3.43 -14.86 1.11
N LEU A 114 2.64 -13.87 0.67
CA LEU A 114 3.14 -12.53 0.36
C LEU A 114 2.93 -11.56 1.51
N LEU A 115 3.78 -10.53 1.57
CA LEU A 115 3.60 -9.42 2.48
C LEU A 115 2.31 -8.68 2.13
N ASN A 116 1.46 -8.49 3.13
CA ASN A 116 0.23 -7.71 3.00
C ASN A 116 0.45 -6.28 3.52
N ASN A 117 -0.37 -5.33 3.06
CA ASN A 117 -0.33 -3.92 3.47
C ASN A 117 1.05 -3.26 3.25
N VAL A 118 1.63 -3.47 2.08
CA VAL A 118 2.94 -2.93 1.71
C VAL A 118 2.80 -1.44 1.38
N LYS A 119 3.51 -0.57 2.11
CA LYS A 119 3.52 0.87 1.84
C LYS A 119 4.55 1.19 0.76
N SER A 120 4.14 1.90 -0.27
CA SER A 120 5.04 2.36 -1.33
C SER A 120 5.08 3.88 -1.41
N PHE A 121 6.29 4.45 -1.43
CA PHE A 121 6.51 5.88 -1.45
C PHE A 121 6.50 6.44 -2.88
N ILE A 122 5.53 7.31 -3.16
CA ILE A 122 5.44 8.07 -4.42
C ILE A 122 6.27 9.34 -4.34
N GLY A 123 6.14 10.12 -3.26
CA GLY A 123 6.69 11.47 -3.16
C GLY A 123 6.27 12.34 -4.35
N ASN A 124 7.22 12.81 -5.17
CA ASN A 124 6.97 13.58 -6.41
C ASN A 124 7.12 12.77 -7.70
N LYS A 125 7.20 11.43 -7.62
CA LYS A 125 7.43 10.57 -8.78
C LYS A 125 6.17 10.43 -9.63
N THR A 126 6.34 10.22 -10.92
CA THR A 126 5.30 9.86 -11.89
C THR A 126 5.25 8.36 -12.19
N ALA A 127 6.19 7.59 -11.64
CA ALA A 127 6.22 6.14 -11.73
C ALA A 127 6.66 5.51 -10.41
N VAL A 128 6.05 4.37 -10.07
CA VAL A 128 6.33 3.58 -8.87
C VAL A 128 6.63 2.14 -9.29
N SER A 129 7.74 1.59 -8.80
CA SER A 129 8.13 0.21 -9.02
C SER A 129 8.32 -0.50 -7.67
N ALA A 130 7.51 -1.52 -7.42
CA ALA A 130 7.55 -2.32 -6.20
C ALA A 130 7.73 -3.81 -6.52
N ILE A 131 8.56 -4.51 -5.76
CA ILE A 131 8.71 -5.97 -5.81
C ILE A 131 8.29 -6.51 -4.46
N ILE A 132 7.31 -7.41 -4.43
CA ILE A 132 6.81 -8.06 -3.23
C ILE A 132 7.10 -9.55 -3.34
N GLY A 133 7.75 -10.07 -2.30
CA GLY A 133 8.30 -11.42 -2.25
C GLY A 133 9.72 -11.52 -2.77
N GLY A 134 10.10 -12.71 -3.23
CA GLY A 134 11.47 -13.02 -3.62
C GLY A 134 12.40 -13.25 -2.42
N LYS A 135 13.68 -13.48 -2.71
CA LYS A 135 14.71 -13.70 -1.68
C LYS A 135 14.84 -12.56 -0.67
N PHE A 136 14.45 -11.34 -1.06
CA PHE A 136 14.56 -10.13 -0.25
C PHE A 136 13.24 -9.72 0.42
N SER A 137 12.17 -10.53 0.32
CA SER A 137 10.82 -10.28 0.85
C SER A 137 10.08 -9.07 0.27
N ALA A 138 10.73 -7.91 0.11
CA ALA A 138 10.23 -6.72 -0.54
C ALA A 138 11.38 -5.83 -1.02
N SER A 139 11.21 -5.15 -2.16
CA SER A 139 12.20 -4.22 -2.72
C SER A 139 11.55 -3.16 -3.62
N GLY A 140 12.34 -2.17 -4.05
CA GLY A 140 11.90 -1.04 -4.89
C GLY A 140 11.45 0.16 -4.06
N ASP A 141 10.41 0.84 -4.52
CA ASP A 141 9.83 2.04 -3.89
C ASP A 141 8.99 1.71 -2.63
N ILE A 142 9.37 0.67 -1.89
CA ILE A 142 8.67 0.21 -0.68
C ILE A 142 9.30 0.87 0.54
N VAL A 143 8.46 1.34 1.47
CA VAL A 143 8.90 1.83 2.78
C VAL A 143 8.76 0.69 3.78
N PRO A 144 9.87 0.14 4.31
CA PRO A 144 9.81 -0.88 5.35
C PRO A 144 9.13 -0.31 6.60
N GLU A 145 8.26 -1.10 7.21
CA GLU A 145 7.71 -0.75 8.51
C GLU A 145 8.80 -0.90 9.57
N VAL A 146 9.10 0.19 10.27
CA VAL A 146 10.02 0.15 11.41
C VAL A 146 9.30 -0.50 12.58
N ILE A 147 9.63 -1.76 12.84
CA ILE A 147 9.22 -2.45 14.06
C ILE A 147 9.95 -1.83 15.26
N THR A 148 9.28 -0.92 15.97
CA THR A 148 9.70 -0.53 17.31
C THR A 148 9.21 -1.61 18.28
N PRO A 149 10.07 -2.50 18.81
CA PRO A 149 9.64 -3.47 19.80
C PRO A 149 9.05 -2.72 20.99
N ARG A 150 7.78 -2.98 21.30
CA ARG A 150 7.23 -2.56 22.58
C ARG A 150 7.84 -3.47 23.63
N TYR A 151 8.92 -3.01 24.25
CA TYR A 151 9.38 -3.57 25.51
C TYR A 151 8.35 -3.20 26.57
N SER A 152 7.31 -4.02 26.71
CA SER A 152 6.52 -4.02 27.94
C SER A 152 7.46 -4.42 29.05
N ALA A 153 7.81 -3.47 29.93
CA ALA A 153 8.61 -3.77 31.11
C ALA A 153 7.96 -4.95 31.82
N PRO A 154 8.66 -6.08 32.00
CA PRO A 154 8.13 -7.17 32.80
C PRO A 154 7.78 -6.63 34.18
N GLY A 155 6.52 -6.81 34.59
CA GLY A 155 6.05 -6.40 35.91
C GLY A 155 7.01 -6.93 36.96
N THR A 156 7.65 -6.02 37.70
CA THR A 156 8.55 -6.32 38.84
C THR A 156 9.52 -7.49 38.61
N ILE A 157 10.57 -7.26 37.82
CA ILE A 157 11.82 -8.01 38.02
C ILE A 157 12.56 -7.34 39.18
N LEU A 158 12.74 -8.04 40.31
CA LEU A 158 13.70 -7.64 41.33
C LEU A 158 15.11 -7.75 40.72
N SER A 159 15.59 -6.65 40.13
CA SER A 159 16.95 -6.55 39.60
C SER A 159 17.68 -5.43 40.32
N THR A 160 18.63 -5.79 41.18
CA THR A 160 19.57 -4.84 41.79
C THR A 160 20.90 -4.89 41.04
N ILE A 161 21.00 -4.29 39.85
CA ILE A 161 22.29 -3.81 39.33
C ILE A 161 22.07 -2.51 38.53
N ALA A 162 22.85 -1.50 38.87
CA ALA A 162 22.88 -0.19 38.24
C ALA A 162 23.40 -0.24 36.79
N ALA A 163 22.72 0.50 35.92
CA ALA A 163 23.14 1.07 34.64
C ALA A 163 24.12 0.25 33.76
N GLY A 164 23.59 -0.36 32.69
CA GLY A 164 24.37 -0.69 31.50
C GLY A 164 24.12 -2.07 30.89
N ASN A 165 22.98 -2.24 30.22
CA ASN A 165 22.76 -3.18 29.12
C ASN A 165 23.24 -4.64 29.26
N SER A 166 22.96 -5.31 30.39
CA SER A 166 23.03 -6.77 30.47
C SER A 166 21.72 -7.33 31.02
N LEU A 167 21.03 -8.16 30.22
CA LEU A 167 19.86 -8.91 30.65
C LEU A 167 20.33 -10.15 31.42
N THR A 168 20.69 -9.96 32.69
CA THR A 168 20.99 -11.09 33.59
C THR A 168 19.70 -11.72 34.11
N LEU A 169 19.49 -12.99 33.77
CA LEU A 169 18.43 -13.84 34.31
C LEU A 169 18.74 -14.15 35.79
N SER A 170 17.86 -13.75 36.70
CA SER A 170 17.94 -14.10 38.11
C SER A 170 17.16 -15.40 38.35
N TYR A 171 17.84 -16.45 38.80
CA TYR A 171 17.23 -17.73 39.15
C TYR A 171 16.96 -17.77 40.67
N GLY A 172 15.72 -18.09 41.05
CA GLY A 172 15.37 -18.39 42.43
C GLY A 172 15.61 -19.87 42.73
N TYR A 173 16.40 -20.17 43.75
CA TYR A 173 16.65 -21.55 44.19
C TYR A 173 15.79 -21.92 45.40
N PRO A 174 15.42 -23.21 45.57
CA PRO A 174 14.80 -23.70 46.80
C PRO A 174 15.67 -23.45 48.04
N ALA A 175 15.04 -23.40 49.21
CA ALA A 175 15.75 -23.18 50.48
C ALA A 175 16.87 -24.22 50.68
N GLY A 176 18.09 -23.74 50.88
CA GLY A 176 19.30 -24.57 51.04
C GLY A 176 20.32 -24.45 49.90
N TYR A 177 19.95 -23.81 48.79
CA TYR A 177 20.86 -23.58 47.66
C TYR A 177 20.96 -22.08 47.33
N SER A 178 22.17 -21.60 47.03
CA SER A 178 22.42 -20.19 46.68
C SER A 178 22.98 -20.02 45.27
N SER A 179 23.25 -21.11 44.54
CA SER A 179 23.82 -21.07 43.19
C SER A 179 23.49 -22.31 42.37
N SER A 180 23.60 -22.21 41.03
CA SER A 180 23.46 -23.36 40.12
C SER A 180 24.49 -24.46 40.38
N SER A 181 25.70 -24.10 40.83
CA SER A 181 26.74 -25.09 41.18
C SER A 181 26.36 -25.93 42.39
N ASP A 182 25.57 -25.38 43.32
CA ASP A 182 25.11 -26.12 44.50
C ASP A 182 23.84 -26.92 44.22
N ALA A 183 22.99 -26.41 43.32
CA ALA A 183 21.70 -27.03 42.98
C ALA A 183 21.80 -28.16 41.95
N ILE A 184 22.88 -28.23 41.17
CA ILE A 184 23.05 -29.20 40.08
C ILE A 184 24.13 -30.23 40.46
N VAL A 185 23.72 -31.48 40.69
CA VAL A 185 24.67 -32.59 40.88
C VAL A 185 25.30 -32.95 39.54
N ASN A 186 26.60 -32.66 39.37
CA ASN A 186 27.34 -33.03 38.18
C ASN A 186 27.81 -34.51 38.27
N THR A 187 27.19 -35.39 37.48
CA THR A 187 27.50 -36.83 37.45
C THR A 187 28.63 -37.21 36.49
N THR A 188 29.29 -36.24 35.86
CA THR A 188 30.38 -36.49 34.88
C THR A 188 31.79 -36.41 35.46
N THR A 189 31.96 -35.98 36.70
CA THR A 189 33.22 -36.08 37.45
C THR A 189 33.23 -37.35 38.29
N TYR A 190 33.88 -38.40 37.79
CA TYR A 190 34.24 -39.57 38.58
C TYR A 190 35.19 -39.13 39.71
N PRO A 191 34.88 -39.36 41.00
CA PRO A 191 35.81 -39.01 42.07
C PRO A 191 37.07 -39.89 41.98
N THR A 192 38.24 -39.27 41.85
CA THR A 192 39.53 -39.98 41.75
C THR A 192 40.09 -40.46 43.10
N THR A 193 39.26 -40.55 44.14
CA THR A 193 39.64 -41.09 45.44
C THR A 193 38.60 -42.10 45.92
N LEU A 194 38.65 -43.29 45.32
CA LEU A 194 38.35 -44.53 46.03
C LEU A 194 39.69 -45.16 46.36
N GLY A 195 40.18 -44.86 47.56
CA GLY A 195 41.44 -45.30 48.14
C GLY A 195 41.58 -44.68 49.52
#